data_AF-A0A7C4JGE4-F1
#
_entry.id   AF-A0A7C4JGE4-F1
#
_cell.length_a   1.000
_cell.length_b   1.000
_cell.length_c   1.000
_cell.angle_alpha   90.00
_cell.angle_beta   90.00
_cell.angle_gamma   90.00
#
_symmetry.space_group_name_H-M   'P 1'
#
loop_
_entity.id
_entity.type
_entity.pdbx_description
1 polymer ?
#
loop_
_entity_poly.entity_id
_entity_poly.type
_entity_poly.pdbx_seq_one_letter_code
_entity_poly.pdbx_strand_id
1 'polypeptide(L)'
;DTLADHVKDAARCIKMLEEAKIPKELWEKTACTTGFLVECAHALRGSIEKIAVDSTGAINGAKKVEEIEKKIDDEYLETKALFIKYANEMDSGSIVIFDDLVEFIEHAADMCADTADYIVILASRE
;
A
#
# COMPACT_ATOMS: atom_id res chain seq x y z
N ASP A 1 -5.59 12.39 3.89
CA ASP A 1 -4.82 13.37 3.09
C ASP A 1 -3.51 12.73 2.66
N THR A 2 -2.61 12.44 3.60
CA THR A 2 -1.30 11.77 3.36
C THR A 2 -1.40 10.51 2.50
N LEU A 3 -2.37 9.62 2.74
CA LEU A 3 -2.63 8.46 1.88
C LEU A 3 -2.82 8.86 0.40
N ALA A 4 -3.61 9.90 0.15
CA ALA A 4 -3.90 10.36 -1.21
C ALA A 4 -2.66 10.99 -1.86
N ASP A 5 -1.81 11.65 -1.08
CA ASP A 5 -0.52 12.17 -1.56
C ASP A 5 0.41 11.03 -1.98
N HIS A 6 0.55 9.99 -1.16
CA HIS A 6 1.35 8.81 -1.53
C HIS A 6 0.81 8.10 -2.78
N VAL A 7 -0.51 7.91 -2.89
CA VAL A 7 -1.13 7.34 -4.11
C VAL A 7 -0.85 8.20 -5.34
N LYS A 8 -0.87 9.53 -5.19
CA LYS A 8 -0.56 10.46 -6.27
C LYS A 8 0.92 10.42 -6.66
N ASP A 9 1.81 10.24 -5.71
CA ASP A 9 3.25 10.13 -5.95
C ASP A 9 3.60 8.79 -6.61
N ALA A 10 2.98 7.68 -6.19
CA ALA A 10 3.04 6.40 -6.91
C ALA A 10 2.63 6.57 -8.39
N ALA A 11 1.51 7.25 -8.65
CA ALA A 11 1.06 7.51 -10.02
C ALA A 11 2.05 8.36 -10.85
N ARG A 12 2.78 9.28 -10.20
CA ARG A 12 3.82 10.09 -10.86
C ARG A 12 5.04 9.22 -11.22
N CYS A 13 5.43 8.26 -10.39
CA CYS A 13 6.47 7.30 -10.72
C CYS A 13 6.13 6.48 -11.97
N ILE A 14 4.88 5.99 -12.08
CA ILE A 14 4.42 5.27 -13.28
C ILE A 14 4.61 6.13 -14.55
N LYS A 15 4.28 7.43 -14.47
CA LYS A 15 4.48 8.35 -15.60
C LYS A 15 5.95 8.51 -15.98
N MET A 16 6.85 8.53 -15.00
CA MET A 16 8.29 8.59 -15.25
C MET A 16 8.86 7.29 -15.84
N LEU A 17 8.18 6.16 -15.60
CA LEU A 17 8.56 4.83 -16.07
C LEU A 17 7.94 4.44 -17.43
N GLU A 18 7.20 5.33 -18.11
CA GLU A 18 6.42 5.01 -19.31
C GLU A 18 7.27 4.38 -20.44
N GLU A 19 8.51 4.83 -20.61
CA GLU A 19 9.45 4.32 -21.62
C GLU A 19 10.52 3.38 -21.03
N ALA A 20 10.47 3.10 -19.73
CA ALA A 20 11.45 2.28 -19.04
C ALA A 20 11.29 0.79 -19.38
N LYS A 21 12.42 0.09 -19.51
CA LYS A 21 12.44 -1.37 -19.70
C LYS A 21 12.41 -2.06 -18.34
N ILE A 22 11.21 -2.34 -17.85
CA ILE A 22 10.99 -3.01 -16.58
C ILE A 22 10.54 -4.46 -16.83
N PRO A 23 11.16 -5.46 -16.17
CA PRO A 23 10.72 -6.84 -16.17
C PRO A 23 9.24 -6.99 -15.79
N LYS A 24 8.52 -7.86 -16.51
CA LYS A 24 7.07 -8.07 -16.30
C LYS A 24 6.73 -8.49 -14.87
N GLU A 25 7.57 -9.30 -14.24
CA GLU A 25 7.36 -9.79 -12.87
C GLU A 25 7.27 -8.66 -11.85
N LEU A 26 8.08 -7.60 -12.00
CA LEU A 26 8.00 -6.41 -11.16
C LEU A 26 6.65 -5.70 -11.32
N TRP A 27 6.19 -5.51 -12.56
CA TRP A 27 4.87 -4.92 -12.80
C TRP A 27 3.71 -5.76 -12.26
N GLU A 28 3.80 -7.08 -12.39
CA GLU A 28 2.78 -8.00 -11.88
C GLU A 28 2.71 -7.95 -10.35
N LYS A 29 3.86 -7.94 -9.68
CA LYS A 29 3.96 -7.76 -8.23
C LYS A 29 3.37 -6.42 -7.79
N THR A 30 3.82 -5.30 -8.38
CA THR A 30 3.31 -3.97 -8.03
C THR A 30 1.82 -3.81 -8.30
N ALA A 31 1.29 -4.39 -9.38
CA ALA A 31 -0.15 -4.39 -9.65
C ALA A 31 -0.93 -5.21 -8.60
N CYS A 32 -0.39 -6.35 -8.17
CA CYS A 32 -0.94 -7.16 -7.08
C CYS A 32 -1.01 -6.36 -5.77
N THR A 33 0.12 -5.75 -5.36
CA THR A 33 0.20 -4.93 -4.14
C THR A 33 -0.75 -3.74 -4.18
N THR A 34 -0.87 -3.08 -5.33
CA THR A 34 -1.84 -1.97 -5.52
C THR A 34 -3.29 -2.46 -5.37
N GLY A 35 -3.59 -3.68 -5.81
CA GLY A 35 -4.89 -4.33 -5.58
C GLY A 35 -5.18 -4.51 -4.09
N PHE A 36 -4.19 -4.99 -3.32
CA PHE A 36 -4.32 -5.08 -1.86
C PHE A 36 -4.48 -3.70 -1.21
N LEU A 37 -3.78 -2.66 -1.67
CA LEU A 37 -3.96 -1.30 -1.15
C LEU A 37 -5.40 -0.79 -1.35
N VAL A 38 -6.02 -1.10 -2.50
CA VAL A 38 -7.43 -0.77 -2.76
C VAL A 38 -8.34 -1.51 -1.77
N GLU A 39 -8.12 -2.80 -1.53
CA GLU A 39 -8.85 -3.57 -0.51
C GLU A 39 -8.66 -2.98 0.90
N CYS A 40 -7.44 -2.57 1.24
CA CYS A 40 -7.07 -1.95 2.50
C CYS A 40 -7.86 -0.64 2.73
N ALA A 41 -7.87 0.26 1.73
CA ALA A 41 -8.61 1.51 1.78
C ALA A 41 -10.13 1.28 1.87
N HIS A 42 -10.67 0.26 1.20
CA HIS A 42 -12.07 -0.11 1.32
C HIS A 42 -12.43 -0.64 2.72
N ALA A 43 -11.60 -1.50 3.30
CA ALA A 43 -11.77 -1.99 4.66
C ALA A 43 -11.73 -0.84 5.67
N LEU A 44 -10.76 0.08 5.53
CA LEU A 44 -10.64 1.26 6.38
C LEU A 44 -11.89 2.14 6.29
N ARG A 45 -12.35 2.46 5.08
CA ARG A 45 -13.58 3.24 4.88
C ARG A 45 -14.77 2.57 5.58
N GLY A 46 -14.94 1.26 5.39
CA GLY A 46 -16.01 0.50 6.04
C GLY A 46 -15.90 0.44 7.56
N SER A 47 -14.69 0.61 8.12
CA SER A 47 -14.45 0.76 9.55
C SER A 47 -14.85 2.15 10.04
N ILE A 48 -14.44 3.21 9.32
CA ILE A 48 -14.78 4.61 9.63
C ILE A 48 -16.29 4.83 9.68
N GLU A 49 -17.02 4.28 8.70
CA GLU A 49 -18.49 4.40 8.63
C GLU A 49 -19.21 3.77 9.84
N LYS A 50 -18.57 2.86 10.58
CA LYS A 50 -19.17 2.15 11.73
C LYS A 50 -18.83 2.74 13.10
N ILE A 51 -17.84 3.63 13.21
CA ILE A 51 -17.32 4.13 14.50
C ILE A 51 -18.43 4.57 15.46
N ALA A 52 -19.43 5.30 14.97
CA ALA A 52 -20.48 5.90 15.81
C ALA A 52 -21.72 5.01 16.04
N VAL A 53 -21.84 3.89 15.32
CA VAL A 53 -23.08 3.09 15.29
C VAL A 53 -22.86 1.61 15.61
N ASP A 54 -21.64 1.10 15.44
CA ASP A 54 -21.25 -0.29 15.67
C ASP A 54 -19.75 -0.34 15.99
N SER A 55 -19.41 -0.13 17.26
CA SER A 55 -18.02 -0.12 17.75
C SER A 55 -17.31 -1.46 17.52
N THR A 56 -18.02 -2.58 17.66
CA THR A 56 -17.47 -3.92 17.38
C THR A 56 -17.16 -4.10 15.89
N GLY A 57 -18.08 -3.68 15.01
CA GLY A 57 -17.87 -3.72 13.56
C GLY A 57 -16.73 -2.81 13.10
N ALA A 58 -16.55 -1.64 13.73
CA ALA A 58 -15.42 -0.76 13.48
C ALA A 58 -14.10 -1.44 13.87
N ILE A 59 -14.00 -2.01 15.08
CA ILE A 59 -12.79 -2.72 15.53
C ILE A 59 -12.46 -3.91 14.61
N ASN A 60 -13.46 -4.67 14.17
CA ASN A 60 -13.24 -5.79 13.24
C ASN A 60 -12.78 -5.30 11.86
N GLY A 61 -13.30 -4.17 11.38
CA GLY A 61 -12.83 -3.53 10.16
C GLY A 61 -11.38 -3.05 10.28
N ALA A 62 -11.01 -2.45 11.41
CA ALA A 62 -9.64 -2.03 11.69
C ALA A 62 -8.65 -3.21 11.72
N LYS A 63 -9.01 -4.32 12.38
CA LYS A 63 -8.19 -5.56 12.33
C LYS A 63 -8.03 -6.08 10.91
N LYS A 64 -9.06 -5.93 10.07
CA LYS A 64 -8.97 -6.34 8.66
C LYS A 64 -7.97 -5.50 7.88
N VAL A 65 -7.85 -4.21 8.19
CA VAL A 65 -6.83 -3.33 7.62
C VAL A 65 -5.43 -3.84 7.98
N GLU A 66 -5.15 -4.13 9.25
CA GLU A 66 -3.86 -4.71 9.68
C GLU A 66 -3.54 -6.05 8.99
N GLU A 67 -4.54 -6.91 8.74
CA GLU A 67 -4.31 -8.16 8.01
C GLU A 67 -3.93 -7.94 6.54
N ILE A 68 -4.41 -6.86 5.93
CA ILE A 68 -4.12 -6.55 4.52
C ILE A 68 -2.78 -5.83 4.42
N GLU A 69 -2.48 -4.90 5.32
CA GLU A 69 -1.19 -4.20 5.37
C GLU A 69 -0.01 -5.18 5.52
N LYS A 70 -0.08 -6.17 6.43
CA LYS A 70 0.96 -7.21 6.54
C LYS A 70 1.25 -7.96 5.23
N LYS A 71 0.23 -8.16 4.39
CA LYS A 71 0.42 -8.77 3.07
C LYS A 71 1.10 -7.82 2.09
N ILE A 72 0.80 -6.53 2.21
CA ILE A 72 1.46 -5.48 1.43
C ILE A 72 2.94 -5.41 1.81
N ASP A 73 3.27 -5.50 3.10
CA ASP A 73 4.67 -5.54 3.58
C ASP A 73 5.44 -6.72 3.03
N ASP A 74 4.84 -7.92 3.08
CA ASP A 74 5.45 -9.14 2.53
C ASP A 74 5.72 -8.97 1.03
N GLU A 75 4.73 -8.49 0.26
CA GLU A 75 4.86 -8.24 -1.18
C GLU A 75 5.89 -7.14 -1.49
N TYR A 76 5.99 -6.11 -0.64
CA TYR A 76 6.98 -5.03 -0.76
C TYR A 76 8.41 -5.58 -0.61
N LEU A 77 8.67 -6.41 0.40
CA LEU A 77 9.98 -7.04 0.60
C LEU A 77 10.33 -8.00 -0.54
N GLU A 78 9.37 -8.81 -0.99
CA GLU A 78 9.56 -9.69 -2.14
C GLU A 78 9.86 -8.89 -3.42
N THR A 79 9.19 -7.76 -3.62
CA THR A 79 9.42 -6.87 -4.77
C THR A 79 10.80 -6.23 -4.73
N LYS A 80 11.26 -5.75 -3.56
CA LYS A 80 12.63 -5.20 -3.43
C LYS A 80 13.71 -6.26 -3.71
N ALA A 81 13.48 -7.52 -3.36
CA ALA A 81 14.41 -8.60 -3.67
C ALA A 81 14.58 -8.80 -5.20
N LEU A 82 13.54 -8.50 -5.99
CA LEU A 82 13.59 -8.59 -7.46
C LEU A 82 14.53 -7.53 -8.08
N PHE A 83 14.80 -6.40 -7.41
CA PHE A 83 15.77 -5.43 -7.91
C PHE A 83 17.18 -6.01 -8.01
N ILE A 84 17.54 -6.90 -7.08
CA ILE A 84 18.84 -7.60 -7.12
C ILE A 84 18.85 -8.62 -8.25
N LYS A 85 17.75 -9.37 -8.41
CA LYS A 85 17.59 -10.35 -9.49
C LYS A 85 17.72 -9.70 -10.88
N TYR A 86 17.14 -8.51 -11.05
CA TYR A 86 17.07 -7.79 -12.32
C TYR A 86 18.07 -6.65 -12.47
N ALA A 87 19.06 -6.55 -11.60
CA ALA A 87 20.02 -5.43 -11.57
C ALA A 87 20.79 -5.22 -12.89
N ASN A 88 20.95 -6.29 -13.71
CA ASN A 88 21.63 -6.21 -15.01
C ASN A 88 20.66 -6.00 -16.19
N GLU A 89 19.35 -6.01 -15.94
CA GLU A 89 18.30 -5.87 -16.95
C GLU A 89 17.62 -4.49 -16.91
N MET A 90 17.78 -3.76 -15.81
CA MET A 90 17.24 -2.42 -15.59
C MET A 90 18.37 -1.40 -15.43
N ASP A 91 18.18 -0.20 -15.99
CA ASP A 91 19.10 0.91 -15.70
C ASP A 91 18.84 1.47 -14.29
N SER A 92 19.86 2.12 -13.73
CA SER A 92 19.80 2.62 -12.36
C SER A 92 18.73 3.69 -12.14
N GLY A 93 18.40 4.48 -13.18
CA GLY A 93 17.34 5.48 -13.09
C GLY A 93 15.98 4.80 -12.95
N SER A 94 15.72 3.78 -13.78
CA SER A 94 14.53 2.95 -13.70
C SER A 94 14.38 2.25 -12.35
N ILE A 95 15.47 1.72 -11.78
CA ILE A 95 15.44 1.08 -10.44
C ILE A 95 15.04 2.09 -9.36
N VAL A 96 15.64 3.28 -9.33
CA VAL A 96 15.33 4.30 -8.31
C VAL A 96 13.87 4.71 -8.36
N ILE A 97 13.35 5.01 -9.56
CA ILE A 97 11.94 5.43 -9.69
C ILE A 97 10.98 4.27 -9.38
N PHE A 98 11.37 3.03 -9.65
CA PHE A 98 10.55 1.86 -9.28
C PHE A 98 10.60 1.58 -7.77
N ASP A 99 11.73 1.82 -7.11
CA ASP A 99 11.86 1.77 -5.65
C ASP A 99 10.91 2.81 -5.01
N ASP A 100 10.96 4.05 -5.48
CA ASP A 100 10.03 5.12 -5.04
C ASP A 100 8.56 4.70 -5.25
N LEU A 101 8.23 4.09 -6.39
CA LEU A 101 6.88 3.60 -6.68
C LEU A 101 6.38 2.60 -5.62
N VAL A 102 7.20 1.60 -5.30
CA VAL A 102 6.80 0.55 -4.34
C VAL A 102 6.77 1.08 -2.91
N GLU A 103 7.66 2.01 -2.55
CA GLU A 103 7.63 2.71 -1.26
C GLU A 103 6.38 3.58 -1.10
N PHE A 104 5.97 4.32 -2.13
CA PHE A 104 4.73 5.10 -2.03
C PHE A 104 3.47 4.23 -1.90
N ILE A 105 3.46 3.02 -2.46
CA ILE A 105 2.35 2.09 -2.28
C ILE A 105 2.32 1.55 -0.85
N GLU A 106 3.47 1.19 -0.29
CA GLU A 106 3.58 0.71 1.10
C GLU A 106 3.25 1.83 2.10
N HIS A 107 3.82 3.02 1.96
CA HIS A 107 3.46 4.16 2.82
C HIS A 107 1.96 4.51 2.75
N ALA A 108 1.30 4.31 1.60
CA ALA A 108 -0.14 4.49 1.50
C ALA A 108 -0.93 3.43 2.30
N ALA A 109 -0.41 2.21 2.39
CA ALA A 109 -0.97 1.14 3.21
C ALA A 109 -0.73 1.39 4.70
N ASP A 110 0.47 1.83 5.09
CA ASP A 110 0.79 2.24 6.46
C ASP A 110 -0.17 3.31 6.96
N MET A 111 -0.44 4.33 6.14
CA MET A 111 -1.42 5.36 6.49
C MET A 111 -2.82 4.78 6.72
N CYS A 112 -3.19 3.66 6.09
CA CYS A 112 -4.42 2.95 6.42
C CYS A 112 -4.34 2.30 7.81
N ALA A 113 -3.26 1.58 8.09
CA ALA A 113 -3.03 0.90 9.36
C ALA A 113 -2.98 1.89 10.54
N ASP A 114 -2.20 2.97 10.42
CA ASP A 114 -2.14 4.06 11.41
C ASP A 114 -3.53 4.65 11.69
N THR A 115 -4.33 4.82 10.63
CA THR A 115 -5.70 5.32 10.80
C THR A 115 -6.59 4.29 11.48
N ALA A 116 -6.43 3.00 11.17
CA ALA A 116 -7.15 1.91 11.81
C ALA A 116 -6.84 1.82 13.32
N ASP A 117 -5.61 2.05 13.74
CA ASP A 117 -5.22 2.13 15.16
C ASP A 117 -6.00 3.22 15.90
N TYR A 118 -6.13 4.41 15.29
CA TYR A 118 -6.97 5.46 15.88
C TYR A 118 -8.43 5.04 15.99
N ILE A 119 -8.96 4.29 15.02
CA ILE A 119 -10.33 3.75 15.09
C ILE A 119 -10.49 2.81 16.28
N VAL A 120 -9.54 1.89 16.51
CA VAL A 120 -9.58 0.99 17.67
C VAL A 120 -9.60 1.79 18.96
N ILE A 121 -8.75 2.81 19.09
CA ILE A 121 -8.72 3.66 20.29
C ILE A 121 -10.05 4.40 20.49
N LEU A 122 -10.65 4.94 19.43
CA LEU A 122 -11.90 5.70 19.52
C LEU A 122 -13.11 4.80 19.81
N ALA A 123 -13.20 3.65 19.15
CA ALA A 123 -14.29 2.69 19.31
C ALA A 123 -14.22 1.90 20.63
N SER A 124 -13.06 1.83 21.27
CA SER A 124 -12.88 1.15 22.56
C SER A 124 -13.15 2.05 23.78
N ARG A 125 -13.54 3.31 23.59
CA ARG A 125 -13.81 4.29 24.66
C ARG A 125 -15.27 4.27 25.18
N GLU A 126 -15.98 3.16 24.99
CA GLU A 126 -17.31 2.91 25.57
C GLU A 126 -17.24 2.07 26.85
#